data_AF-A0AAU6AFU3-F1
#
_entry.id   AF-A0AAU6AFU3-F1
#
_cell.length_a   1.000
_cell.length_b   1.000
_cell.length_c   1.000
_cell.angle_alpha   90.00
_cell.angle_beta   90.00
_cell.angle_gamma   90.00
#
_symmetry.space_group_name_H-M   'P 1'
#
loop_
_entity.id
_entity.type
_entity.pdbx_description
1 polymer ?
#
loop_
_entity_poly.entity_id
_entity_poly.type
_entity_poly.pdbx_seq_one_letter_code
_entity_poly.pdbx_strand_id
1 'polypeptide(L)'
;MLSSRIFIWQHFTRLTPNEVLDVIPLYHPIWTDADPDDIAFADQHAAHGNFRNWARLTAHTQTALHRISRTRVDQEVLRWAFSRLGTS
;
A
#
# COMPACT_ATOMS: atom_id res chain seq x y z
N MET A 1 5.84 12.10 30.91
CA MET A 1 7.19 12.11 30.27
C MET A 1 7.54 13.55 29.95
N LEU A 2 8.71 14.05 30.39
CA LEU A 2 9.15 15.42 30.07
C LEU A 2 9.76 15.46 28.66
N SER A 3 9.23 16.31 27.79
CA SER A 3 9.69 16.53 26.41
C SER A 3 11.15 16.98 26.30
N SER A 4 11.77 17.41 27.41
CA SER A 4 13.15 17.92 27.48
C SER A 4 14.24 16.88 27.23
N ARG A 5 13.89 15.58 27.20
CA ARG A 5 14.84 14.49 26.89
C ARG A 5 14.78 13.99 25.45
N ILE A 6 13.94 14.59 24.60
CA ILE A 6 13.82 14.23 23.19
C ILE A 6 14.75 15.16 22.39
N PHE A 7 15.85 14.59 21.89
CA PHE A 7 16.88 15.33 21.13
C PHE A 7 16.43 15.65 19.69
N ILE A 8 15.62 14.78 19.08
CA ILE A 8 15.09 14.93 17.71
C ILE A 8 13.65 14.47 17.67
N TRP A 9 12.81 15.26 17.00
CA TRP A 9 11.48 14.86 16.56
C TRP A 9 11.54 14.55 15.07
N GLN A 10 11.51 13.27 14.72
CA GLN A 10 11.49 12.87 13.32
C GLN A 10 10.05 12.80 12.82
N HIS A 11 9.73 13.64 11.84
CA HIS A 11 8.44 13.66 11.19
C HIS A 11 8.50 12.78 9.93
N PHE A 12 7.60 11.80 9.85
CA PHE A 12 7.37 11.03 8.63
C PHE A 12 6.15 11.60 7.92
N THR A 13 6.34 11.99 6.66
CA THR A 13 5.27 12.45 5.78
C THR A 13 4.74 11.30 4.94
N ARG A 14 3.55 11.50 4.36
CA ARG A 14 3.04 10.60 3.32
C ARG A 14 3.94 10.70 2.11
N LEU A 15 4.06 9.59 1.39
CA LEU A 15 4.66 9.59 0.06
C LEU A 15 3.81 10.44 -0.88
N THR A 16 4.47 11.20 -1.75
CA THR A 16 3.85 11.82 -2.92
C THR A 16 3.49 10.76 -3.95
N PRO A 17 2.59 11.07 -4.92
CA PRO A 17 2.23 10.11 -5.96
C PRO A 17 3.43 9.56 -6.74
N ASN A 18 4.46 10.37 -7.01
CA ASN A 18 5.67 9.91 -7.69
C ASN A 18 6.50 8.99 -6.79
N GLU A 19 6.69 9.36 -5.52
CA GLU A 19 7.41 8.50 -4.57
C GLU A 19 6.68 7.17 -4.36
N VAL A 20 5.35 7.13 -4.42
CA VAL A 20 4.58 5.88 -4.39
C VAL A 20 5.00 4.96 -5.55
N LEU A 21 5.08 5.48 -6.77
CA LEU A 21 5.45 4.68 -7.94
C LEU A 21 6.90 4.17 -7.87
N ASP A 22 7.80 4.92 -7.24
CA ASP A 22 9.19 4.51 -7.05
C ASP A 22 9.36 3.48 -5.92
N VAL A 23 8.61 3.66 -4.83
CA VAL A 23 8.83 2.94 -3.57
C VAL A 23 8.02 1.65 -3.46
N ILE A 24 6.77 1.64 -3.94
CA ILE A 24 5.88 0.49 -3.75
C ILE A 24 6.32 -0.78 -4.49
N PRO A 25 6.85 -0.72 -5.73
CA PRO A 25 7.40 -1.91 -6.39
C PRO A 25 8.53 -2.59 -5.58
N LEU A 26 9.27 -1.80 -4.78
CA LEU A 26 10.37 -2.25 -3.93
C LEU A 26 9.91 -2.71 -2.54
N TYR A 27 8.69 -2.36 -2.14
CA TYR A 27 8.19 -2.59 -0.79
C TYR A 27 7.84 -4.07 -0.53
N HIS A 28 7.20 -4.75 -1.47
CA HIS A 28 6.79 -6.15 -1.31
C HIS A 28 6.69 -6.88 -2.67
N PRO A 29 7.06 -8.17 -2.77
CA PRO A 29 7.13 -8.90 -4.05
C PRO A 29 5.86 -8.90 -4.91
N ILE A 30 4.67 -8.79 -4.32
CA ILE A 30 3.42 -8.75 -5.08
C ILE A 30 3.28 -7.49 -5.94
N TRP A 31 4.05 -6.44 -5.63
CA TRP A 31 4.01 -5.16 -6.34
C TRP A 31 5.13 -5.02 -7.37
N THR A 32 6.14 -5.90 -7.37
CA THR A 32 7.35 -5.76 -8.19
C THR A 32 7.04 -5.61 -9.67
N ASP A 33 6.10 -6.39 -10.18
CA ASP A 33 5.68 -6.38 -11.59
C ASP A 33 4.28 -5.78 -11.79
N ALA A 34 3.73 -5.07 -10.79
CA ALA A 34 2.41 -4.45 -10.90
C ALA A 34 2.43 -3.29 -11.90
N ASP A 35 1.29 -3.04 -12.55
CA ASP A 35 1.20 -1.89 -13.44
C ASP A 35 1.29 -0.58 -12.64
N PRO A 36 2.06 0.44 -13.07
CA PRO A 36 2.05 1.75 -12.43
C PRO A 36 0.63 2.33 -12.27
N ASP A 37 -0.26 2.09 -13.23
CA ASP A 37 -1.66 2.55 -13.14
C ASP A 37 -2.45 1.80 -12.05
N ASP A 38 -2.16 0.51 -11.83
CA ASP A 38 -2.76 -0.27 -10.75
C ASP A 38 -2.22 0.15 -9.38
N ILE A 39 -0.93 0.50 -9.28
CA ILE A 39 -0.32 1.06 -8.06
C ILE A 39 -0.95 2.43 -7.76
N ALA A 40 -1.09 3.29 -8.76
CA ALA A 40 -1.74 4.59 -8.60
C ALA A 40 -3.21 4.44 -8.18
N PHE A 41 -3.93 3.49 -8.77
CA PHE A 41 -5.31 3.16 -8.40
C PHE A 41 -5.40 2.69 -6.95
N ALA A 42 -4.51 1.78 -6.52
CA ALA A 42 -4.38 1.33 -5.13
C ALA A 42 -4.13 2.49 -4.15
N ASP A 43 -3.22 3.41 -4.49
CA ASP A 43 -2.92 4.54 -3.63
C ASP A 43 -4.10 5.49 -3.48
N GLN A 44 -4.73 5.84 -4.59
CA GLN A 44 -5.84 6.79 -4.63
C GLN A 44 -7.07 6.27 -3.86
N HIS A 45 -7.29 4.96 -3.82
CA HIS A 45 -8.49 4.38 -3.23
C HIS A 45 -8.32 3.92 -1.77
N ALA A 46 -7.10 3.58 -1.34
CA ALA A 46 -6.90 2.94 -0.04
C ALA A 46 -5.66 3.43 0.72
N ALA A 47 -4.52 3.62 0.06
CA ALA A 47 -3.26 3.78 0.77
C ALA A 47 -2.88 5.25 1.05
N HIS A 48 -3.17 6.16 0.11
CA HIS A 48 -2.98 7.61 0.20
C HIS A 48 -1.57 8.02 0.68
N GLY A 49 -0.53 7.38 0.14
CA GLY A 49 0.87 7.59 0.48
C GLY A 49 1.25 7.16 1.91
N ASN A 50 0.35 6.52 2.65
CA ASN A 50 0.59 6.12 4.03
C ASN A 50 1.06 4.66 4.11
N PHE A 51 2.30 4.44 4.54
CA PHE A 51 2.90 3.10 4.63
C PHE A 51 2.10 2.11 5.50
N ARG A 52 1.44 2.57 6.57
CA ARG A 52 0.59 1.69 7.40
C ARG A 52 -0.62 1.19 6.61
N ASN A 53 -1.21 2.05 5.79
CA ASN A 53 -2.31 1.65 4.91
C ASN A 53 -1.81 0.74 3.78
N TRP A 54 -0.63 1.01 3.21
CA TRP A 54 0.03 0.12 2.25
C TRP A 54 0.28 -1.27 2.83
N ALA A 55 0.73 -1.39 4.08
CA ALA A 55 0.92 -2.67 4.76
C ALA A 55 -0.40 -3.45 4.89
N ARG A 56 -1.48 -2.78 5.30
CA ARG A 56 -2.83 -3.38 5.38
C ARG A 56 -3.32 -3.83 4.00
N LEU A 57 -3.23 -2.95 3.00
CA LEU A 57 -3.64 -3.25 1.63
C LEU A 57 -2.85 -4.43 1.05
N THR A 58 -1.54 -4.48 1.29
CA THR A 58 -0.65 -5.56 0.82
C THR A 58 -1.10 -6.93 1.35
N ALA A 59 -1.45 -7.03 2.64
CA ALA A 59 -1.94 -8.27 3.22
C ALA A 59 -3.25 -8.76 2.57
N HIS A 60 -4.20 -7.84 2.32
CA HIS A 60 -5.45 -8.18 1.64
C HIS A 60 -5.23 -8.51 0.16
N THR A 61 -4.34 -7.80 -0.52
CA THR A 61 -4.01 -8.03 -1.93
C THR A 61 -3.31 -9.38 -2.13
N GLN A 62 -2.39 -9.76 -1.24
CA GLN A 62 -1.80 -11.11 -1.26
C GLN A 62 -2.87 -12.20 -1.10
N THR A 63 -3.81 -12.01 -0.17
CA THR A 63 -4.94 -12.94 0.00
C THR A 63 -5.81 -13.01 -1.25
N ALA A 64 -6.04 -11.86 -1.90
CA ALA A 64 -6.83 -11.75 -3.12
C ALA A 64 -6.20 -12.53 -4.28
N LEU A 65 -4.89 -12.37 -4.50
CA LEU A 65 -4.14 -13.09 -5.53
C LEU A 65 -4.32 -14.61 -5.40
N HIS A 66 -4.18 -15.14 -4.18
CA HIS A 66 -4.39 -16.56 -3.92
C HIS A 66 -5.83 -17.02 -4.17
N ARG A 67 -6.84 -16.21 -3.80
CA ARG A 67 -8.26 -16.59 -3.95
C ARG A 67 -8.77 -16.51 -5.38
N ILE A 68 -8.33 -15.50 -6.13
CA ILE A 68 -8.76 -15.27 -7.52
C ILE A 68 -7.86 -16.08 -8.49
N SER A 69 -6.82 -16.74 -7.99
CA SER A 69 -5.83 -17.48 -8.79
C SER A 69 -5.14 -16.58 -9.83
N ARG A 70 -4.76 -15.38 -9.41
CA ARG A 70 -4.01 -14.40 -10.22
C ARG A 70 -2.55 -14.38 -9.79
N THR A 71 -1.65 -14.20 -10.75
CA THR A 71 -0.20 -14.13 -10.50
C THR A 71 0.32 -12.70 -10.37
N ARG A 72 -0.44 -11.71 -10.84
CA ARG A 72 -0.10 -10.28 -10.83
C ARG A 72 -1.27 -9.46 -10.27
N VAL A 73 -0.94 -8.36 -9.60
CA VAL A 73 -1.94 -7.40 -9.13
C VAL A 73 -2.51 -6.63 -10.32
N ASP A 74 -3.83 -6.64 -10.42
CA ASP A 74 -4.64 -5.88 -11.36
C ASP A 74 -5.86 -5.25 -10.64
N GLN A 75 -6.65 -4.44 -11.33
CA GLN A 75 -7.83 -3.82 -10.74
C GLN A 75 -8.88 -4.80 -10.19
N GLU A 76 -8.98 -6.03 -10.70
CA GLU A 76 -9.93 -7.03 -10.17
C GLU A 76 -9.50 -7.48 -8.77
N VAL A 77 -8.22 -7.82 -8.63
CA VAL A 77 -7.57 -8.16 -7.36
C VAL A 77 -7.70 -7.00 -6.36
N LEU A 78 -7.46 -5.76 -6.80
CA LEU A 78 -7.53 -4.57 -5.96
C LEU A 78 -8.95 -4.29 -5.48
N ARG A 79 -9.96 -4.39 -6.35
CA ARG A 79 -11.38 -4.21 -5.96
C ARG A 79 -11.80 -5.23 -4.92
N TRP A 80 -11.35 -6.48 -5.04
CA TRP A 80 -11.57 -7.49 -4.00
C TRP A 80 -10.91 -7.07 -2.69
N ALA A 81 -9.65 -6.62 -2.72
CA ALA A 81 -8.92 -6.19 -1.53
C ALA A 81 -9.62 -5.01 -0.84
N PHE A 82 -10.09 -4.02 -1.59
CA PHE A 82 -10.83 -2.88 -1.06
C PHE A 82 -12.12 -3.28 -0.36
N SER A 83 -12.87 -4.24 -0.92
CA SER A 83 -14.09 -4.76 -0.29
C SER A 83 -13.85 -5.32 1.12
N ARG A 84 -12.61 -5.74 1.41
CA ARG A 84 -12.22 -6.30 2.72
C ARG A 84 -11.65 -5.25 3.69
N LEU A 85 -11.19 -4.10 3.20
CA LEU A 85 -10.69 -3.01 4.04
C LEU A 85 -11.80 -2.32 4.85
N GLY A 86 -13.02 -2.25 4.31
CA GLY A 86 -14.18 -1.64 4.99
C GLY A 86 -14.81 -2.48 6.11
N THR A 87 -14.30 -3.69 6.37
CA THR A 87 -14.82 -4.63 7.38
C THR A 87 -13.85 -4.91 8.53
N SER A 88 -12.81 -4.08 8.70
CA SER A 88 -11.78 -4.22 9.76
C SER A 88 -11.88 -3.17 10.87
#